data_AF-M0F6U1-F1
#
_entry.id   AF-M0F6U1-F1
#
_cell.length_a   1.000
_cell.length_b   1.000
_cell.length_c   1.000
_cell.angle_alpha   90.00
_cell.angle_beta   90.00
_cell.angle_gamma   90.00
#
_symmetry.space_group_name_H-M   'P 1'
#
loop_
_entity.id
_entity.type
_entity.pdbx_description
1 polymer ?
#
loop_
_entity_poly.entity_id
_entity_poly.type
_entity_poly.pdbx_seq_one_letter_code
_entity_poly.pdbx_strand_id
1 'polypeptide(L)'
;MDETRVTVRCRDCSHATTHDGLRDARVAVSDHESATGHDVAWDIESVDAGVSRAGADAGVCGRPECANEDSPLVDPGPPESGSKSESESHPES
;
A
#
# COMPACT_ATOMS: atom_id res chain seq x y z
N MET A 1 0.14 -17.34 -11.58
CA MET A 1 -0.21 -16.83 -10.24
C MET A 1 1.03 -16.10 -9.80
N ASP A 2 1.01 -14.78 -9.84
CA ASP A 2 2.11 -13.96 -9.35
C ASP A 2 2.16 -14.18 -7.85
N GLU A 3 3.15 -14.94 -7.37
CA GLU A 3 3.37 -15.14 -5.94
C GLU A 3 4.08 -13.91 -5.36
N THR A 4 3.75 -13.56 -4.12
CA THR A 4 4.44 -12.47 -3.44
C THR A 4 5.88 -12.88 -3.23
N ARG A 5 6.84 -12.00 -3.57
CA ARG A 5 8.27 -12.27 -3.39
C ARG A 5 8.95 -11.04 -2.84
N VAL A 6 9.60 -11.21 -1.70
CA VAL A 6 10.28 -10.12 -0.97
C VAL A 6 11.68 -10.56 -0.61
N THR A 7 12.66 -9.74 -0.96
CA THR A 7 14.07 -9.96 -0.61
C THR A 7 14.49 -9.01 0.51
N VAL A 8 14.94 -9.56 1.63
CA VAL A 8 15.47 -8.83 2.78
C VAL A 8 16.98 -8.93 2.77
N ARG A 9 17.67 -7.80 2.90
CA ARG A 9 19.14 -7.70 2.90
C ARG A 9 19.60 -6.74 3.99
N CYS A 10 20.52 -7.19 4.82
CA CYS A 10 21.23 -6.31 5.72
C CYS A 10 22.22 -5.44 4.93
N ARG A 11 22.35 -4.16 5.27
CA ARG A 11 23.34 -3.27 4.66
C ARG A 11 24.72 -3.40 5.31
N ASP A 12 24.76 -3.82 6.57
CA ASP A 12 25.98 -3.86 7.38
C ASP A 12 26.63 -5.25 7.40
N CYS A 13 25.91 -6.30 7.01
CA CYS A 13 26.44 -7.67 6.97
C CYS A 13 25.93 -8.46 5.76
N SER A 14 26.46 -9.67 5.56
CA SER A 14 26.13 -10.54 4.42
C SER A 14 24.78 -11.25 4.55
N HIS A 15 23.90 -10.83 5.46
CA HIS A 15 22.60 -11.45 5.65
C HIS A 15 21.67 -11.10 4.48
N ALA A 16 21.16 -12.12 3.80
CA ALA A 16 20.17 -11.99 2.74
C ALA A 16 19.22 -13.19 2.76
N THR A 17 17.91 -12.93 2.65
CA THR A 17 16.87 -13.96 2.64
C THR A 17 15.72 -13.53 1.72
N THR A 18 15.02 -14.49 1.14
CA THR A 18 13.83 -14.27 0.31
C THR A 18 12.63 -14.92 0.99
N HIS A 19 11.48 -14.25 0.92
CA HIS A 19 10.24 -14.69 1.53
C HIS A 19 9.09 -14.58 0.53
N ASP A 20 8.15 -15.52 0.62
CA ASP A 20 6.96 -15.57 -0.22
C ASP A 20 5.77 -14.78 0.38
N GLY A 21 6.02 -14.01 1.44
CA GLY A 21 5.01 -13.28 2.18
C GLY A 21 5.55 -12.04 2.89
N LEU A 22 4.81 -10.93 2.80
CA LEU A 22 5.17 -9.65 3.43
C LEU A 22 5.26 -9.75 4.95
N ARG A 23 4.42 -10.60 5.57
CA ARG A 23 4.42 -10.82 7.02
C ARG A 23 5.75 -11.42 7.48
N ASP A 24 6.19 -12.50 6.86
CA ASP A 24 7.41 -13.20 7.23
C ASP A 24 8.64 -12.34 6.94
N ALA A 25 8.66 -11.63 5.81
CA ALA A 25 9.70 -10.64 5.52
C ALA A 25 9.77 -9.55 6.60
N ARG A 26 8.62 -9.04 7.07
CA ARG A 26 8.58 -8.02 8.13
C ARG A 26 9.12 -8.54 9.46
N VAL A 27 8.81 -9.80 9.81
CA VAL A 27 9.37 -10.44 11.00
C VAL A 27 10.88 -10.59 10.88
N ALA A 28 11.39 -11.04 9.73
CA ALA A 28 12.83 -11.21 9.50
C ALA A 28 13.60 -9.88 9.61
N VAL A 29 13.05 -8.78 9.06
CA VAL A 29 13.59 -7.43 9.24
C VAL A 29 13.66 -7.07 10.72
N SER A 30 12.53 -7.15 11.44
CA SER A 30 12.46 -6.76 12.84
C SER A 30 13.38 -7.59 13.74
N ASP A 31 13.47 -8.90 13.50
CA ASP A 31 14.33 -9.80 14.25
C ASP A 31 15.81 -9.46 14.04
N HIS A 32 16.23 -9.26 12.77
CA HIS A 32 17.60 -8.92 12.46
C HIS A 32 18.00 -7.55 13.01
N GLU A 33 17.17 -6.53 12.84
CA GLU A 33 17.40 -5.19 13.39
C GLU A 33 17.53 -5.25 14.92
N SER A 34 16.66 -6.00 15.60
CA SER A 34 16.68 -6.11 17.07
C SER A 34 17.87 -6.92 17.59
N ALA A 35 18.27 -7.97 16.88
CA ALA A 35 19.37 -8.84 17.29
C ALA A 35 20.75 -8.23 17.03
N THR A 36 20.87 -7.38 16.01
CA THR A 36 22.18 -6.89 15.52
C THR A 36 22.36 -5.38 15.62
N GLY A 37 21.27 -4.61 15.68
CA GLY A 37 21.30 -3.15 15.58
C GLY A 37 21.69 -2.65 14.18
N HIS A 38 21.68 -3.51 13.16
CA HIS A 38 22.00 -3.15 11.78
C HIS A 38 20.81 -2.57 11.04
N ASP A 39 21.08 -1.83 9.97
CA ASP A 39 20.08 -1.35 9.04
C ASP A 39 19.74 -2.43 8.01
N VAL A 40 18.45 -2.76 7.92
CA VAL A 40 17.96 -3.80 7.01
C VAL A 40 17.11 -3.17 5.92
N ALA A 41 17.53 -3.39 4.68
CA ALA A 41 16.76 -3.04 3.50
C ALA A 41 15.90 -4.23 3.05
N TRP A 42 14.77 -3.92 2.43
CA TRP A 42 13.91 -4.91 1.79
C TRP A 42 13.38 -4.40 0.46
N ASP A 43 13.23 -5.32 -0.47
CA ASP A 43 12.74 -5.09 -1.83
C ASP A 43 11.56 -6.02 -2.09
N ILE A 44 10.44 -5.45 -2.53
CA ILE A 44 9.23 -6.20 -2.86
C ILE A 44 9.21 -6.33 -4.38
N GLU A 45 9.60 -7.50 -4.86
CA GLU A 45 9.77 -7.78 -6.28
C GLU A 45 8.42 -8.05 -6.96
N SER A 46 7.54 -8.75 -6.25
CA SER A 46 6.19 -9.06 -6.69
C SER A 46 5.26 -9.18 -5.49
N VAL A 47 3.98 -8.90 -5.73
CA VAL A 47 2.88 -9.17 -4.79
C VAL A 47 1.80 -9.95 -5.51
N ASP A 48 0.98 -10.66 -4.74
CA ASP A 48 -0.14 -11.41 -5.30
C ASP A 48 -1.09 -10.50 -6.09
N ALA A 49 -1.63 -11.02 -7.19
CA ALA A 49 -2.53 -10.27 -8.07
C ALA A 49 -3.75 -9.71 -7.31
N GLY A 50 -4.27 -10.45 -6.32
CA GLY A 50 -5.35 -9.98 -5.45
C GLY A 50 -4.94 -8.79 -4.59
N VAL A 51 -3.70 -8.76 -4.10
CA VAL A 51 -3.15 -7.64 -3.31
C VAL A 51 -2.96 -6.41 -4.19
N SER A 52 -2.39 -6.58 -5.40
CA SER A 52 -2.28 -5.49 -6.38
C SER A 52 -3.64 -4.89 -6.71
N ARG A 53 -4.65 -5.74 -6.96
CA ARG A 53 -6.01 -5.29 -7.25
C ARG A 53 -6.62 -4.57 -6.06
N ALA A 54 -6.54 -5.13 -4.86
CA ALA A 54 -7.09 -4.51 -3.65
C ALA A 54 -6.44 -3.16 -3.36
N GLY A 55 -5.12 -3.02 -3.60
CA GLY A 55 -4.42 -1.74 -3.47
C GLY A 55 -4.90 -0.70 -4.48
N ALA A 56 -5.07 -1.09 -5.75
CA ALA A 56 -5.64 -0.20 -6.77
C ALA A 56 -7.07 0.22 -6.40
N ASP A 57 -7.88 -0.72 -5.89
CA ASP A 57 -9.26 -0.51 -5.46
C ASP A 57 -9.35 0.50 -4.30
N ALA A 58 -8.46 0.39 -3.31
CA ALA A 58 -8.44 1.25 -2.14
C ALA A 58 -7.94 2.68 -2.44
N GLY A 59 -7.06 2.83 -3.44
CA GLY A 59 -6.41 4.10 -3.76
C GLY A 59 -5.50 4.62 -2.64
N VAL A 60 -5.02 5.86 -2.80
CA VAL A 60 -4.17 6.53 -1.81
C VAL A 60 -5.03 7.49 -1.00
N CYS A 61 -5.02 7.34 0.33
CA CYS A 61 -5.77 8.23 1.22
C CYS A 61 -5.39 9.71 0.98
N GLY A 62 -6.40 10.55 0.72
CA GLY A 62 -6.22 11.96 0.41
C GLY A 62 -5.92 12.28 -1.07
N ARG A 63 -5.86 11.28 -1.95
CA ARG A 63 -5.68 11.45 -3.40
C ARG A 63 -6.74 10.66 -4.18
N PRO A 64 -7.93 11.25 -4.44
CA PRO A 64 -9.03 10.56 -5.10
C PRO A 64 -8.71 10.13 -6.54
N GLU A 65 -7.79 10.84 -7.22
CA GLU A 65 -7.26 10.46 -8.55
C GLU A 65 -6.49 9.13 -8.58
N CYS A 66 -6.18 8.56 -7.41
CA CYS A 66 -5.38 7.34 -7.29
C CYS A 66 -6.22 6.08 -7.03
N ALA A 67 -7.54 6.20 -6.89
CA ALA A 67 -8.43 5.03 -6.78
C ALA A 67 -8.67 4.44 -8.18
N ASN A 68 -8.83 3.12 -8.25
CA ASN A 68 -9.21 2.44 -9.48
C ASN A 68 -10.64 2.83 -9.86
N GLU A 69 -10.84 3.45 -11.01
CA GLU A 69 -12.15 3.93 -11.49
C GLU A 69 -13.15 2.79 -11.74
N ASP A 70 -12.66 1.56 -11.99
CA ASP A 70 -13.46 0.35 -12.14
C ASP A 70 -13.83 -0.29 -10.79
N SER A 71 -13.36 0.28 -9.68
CA SER A 71 -13.62 -0.22 -8.34
C SER A 71 -15.06 0.01 -7.92
N PRO A 72 -15.72 -1.00 -7.30
CA PRO A 72 -17.01 -0.79 -6.65
C PRO A 72 -16.94 0.08 -5.39
N LEU A 73 -15.74 0.45 -4.92
CA LEU A 73 -15.52 1.35 -3.77
C LEU A 73 -15.47 2.82 -4.17
N VAL A 74 -15.30 3.13 -5.46
CA VAL A 74 -15.39 4.51 -5.96
C VAL A 74 -16.87 4.88 -6.08
N ASP A 75 -17.28 5.94 -5.37
CA ASP A 75 -18.61 6.54 -5.56
C ASP A 75 -18.65 7.18 -6.95
N PRO A 76 -19.45 6.67 -7.91
CA PRO A 76 -19.64 7.33 -9.17
C PRO A 76 -20.52 8.55 -8.87
N GLY A 77 -19.91 9.71 -8.69
CA GLY A 77 -20.63 10.95 -8.43
C GLY A 77 -21.82 11.13 -9.39
N PRO A 78 -22.86 11.90 -8.99
CA PRO A 78 -24.06 12.05 -9.80
C PRO A 78 -23.71 12.52 -11.23
N PRO A 79 -24.42 12.04 -12.25
CA PRO A 79 -24.09 12.33 -13.65
C PRO A 79 -24.06 13.85 -13.86
N GLU A 80 -22.95 14.33 -14.42
CA GLU A 80 -22.65 15.75 -14.56
C GLU A 80 -23.80 16.50 -15.25
N SER A 81 -24.58 17.22 -14.43
CA SER A 81 -25.43 18.32 -14.87
C SER A 81 -24.90 19.57 -14.20
N GLY A 82 -24.00 20.25 -14.92
CA GLY A 82 -23.55 21.63 -14.76
C GLY A 82 -23.62 22.28 -13.38
N SER A 83 -22.43 22.64 -12.86
CA SER A 83 -22.16 23.86 -12.09
C SER A 83 -23.18 24.29 -11.03
N LYS A 84 -22.90 24.00 -9.74
CA LYS A 84 -22.84 25.07 -8.72
C LYS A 84 -22.13 24.58 -7.45
N SER A 85 -21.01 25.22 -7.11
CA SER A 85 -20.52 25.27 -5.74
C SER A 85 -21.56 25.98 -4.87
N GLU A 86 -22.09 25.30 -3.87
CA GLU A 86 -22.72 25.97 -2.74
C GLU A 86 -22.00 25.53 -1.46
N SER A 87 -21.18 26.46 -0.96
CA SER A 87 -20.55 26.42 0.35
C SER A 87 -21.63 26.46 1.42
N GLU A 88 -21.93 25.33 2.04
CA GLU A 88 -22.84 25.32 3.17
C GLU A 88 -22.10 25.80 4.43
N SER A 89 -22.49 27.00 4.86
CA SER A 89 -22.00 27.65 6.08
C SER A 89 -22.82 27.10 7.24
N HIS A 90 -22.18 26.43 8.21
CA HIS A 90 -22.86 26.00 9.44
C HIS A 90 -23.25 27.22 10.30
N PRO A 91 -24.52 27.40 10.70
CA PRO A 91 -24.84 28.26 11.83
C PRO A 91 -24.75 27.46 13.13
N GLU A 92 -23.93 27.94 14.08
CA GLU A 92 -23.88 27.45 15.46
C GLU A 92 -25.20 27.80 16.18
N SER A 93 -25.64 26.94 17.11
CA SER A 93 -26.74 27.19 18.05
C SER A 93 -26.33 26.82 19.47
#